data_AF-A0A259CPN1-F1
#
_entry.id   AF-A0A259CPN1-F1
#
_cell.length_a   1.000
_cell.length_b   1.000
_cell.length_c   1.000
_cell.angle_alpha   90.00
_cell.angle_beta   90.00
_cell.angle_gamma   90.00
#
_symmetry.space_group_name_H-M   'P 1'
#
loop_
_entity.id
_entity.type
_entity.pdbx_description
1 polymer ?
#
loop_
_entity_poly.entity_id
_entity_poly.type
_entity_poly.pdbx_seq_one_letter_code
_entity_poly.pdbx_strand_id
1 'polypeptide(L)'
;MSFTPQERLVIKESSELYAQEVTRINELIENESDDNRCDKLYLLRAIATIEHTQRVGLLNNEDMSDTHLEALMQEVNRSFPTKDDAELFDDIAILEDDVKARFFSNPVKEKETLLAALGIAL
;
A
#
# COMPACT_ATOMS: atom_id res chain seq x y z
N MET A 1 18.44 4.23 14.90
CA MET A 1 17.34 4.10 15.89
C MET A 1 16.86 2.66 15.95
N SER A 2 16.04 2.29 16.95
CA SER A 2 15.37 0.98 16.98
C SER A 2 13.92 1.15 17.39
N PHE A 3 12.99 0.57 16.62
CA PHE A 3 11.58 0.57 16.96
C PHE A 3 11.32 -0.17 18.27
N THR A 4 10.36 0.35 19.03
CA THR A 4 9.77 -0.32 20.19
C THR A 4 9.13 -1.65 19.77
N PRO A 5 8.97 -2.62 20.70
CA PRO A 5 8.31 -3.88 20.39
C PRO A 5 6.90 -3.71 19.80
N GLN A 6 6.17 -2.68 20.27
CA GLN A 6 4.83 -2.37 19.77
C GLN A 6 4.86 -1.86 18.33
N GLU A 7 5.77 -0.94 18.01
CA GLU A 7 5.93 -0.44 16.63
C GLU A 7 6.35 -1.56 15.68
N ARG A 8 7.26 -2.46 16.09
CA ARG A 8 7.63 -3.63 15.28
C ARG A 8 6.45 -4.56 15.01
N LEU A 9 5.60 -4.78 16.02
CA LEU A 9 4.40 -5.58 15.85
C LEU A 9 3.44 -4.94 14.84
N VAL A 10 3.20 -3.64 14.96
CA VAL A 10 2.35 -2.88 14.02
C VAL A 10 2.92 -2.92 12.60
N ILE A 11 4.23 -2.71 12.44
CA ILE A 11 4.91 -2.78 11.13
C ILE A 11 4.75 -4.16 10.52
N LYS A 12 4.97 -5.21 11.32
CA LYS A 12 4.85 -6.60 10.89
C LYS A 12 3.41 -6.91 10.44
N GLU A 13 2.43 -6.71 11.31
CA GLU A 13 1.02 -7.00 11.03
C GLU A 13 0.52 -6.21 9.80
N SER A 14 0.89 -4.93 9.70
CA SER A 14 0.51 -4.09 8.56
C SER A 14 1.15 -4.58 7.27
N SER A 15 2.42 -5.00 7.31
CA SER A 15 3.14 -5.49 6.14
C SER A 15 2.64 -6.87 5.69
N GLU A 16 2.28 -7.75 6.61
CA GLU A 16 1.68 -9.05 6.30
C GLU A 16 0.28 -8.90 5.68
N LEU A 17 -0.55 -8.00 6.22
CA LEU A 17 -1.85 -7.66 5.63
C LEU A 17 -1.68 -7.10 4.22
N TYR A 18 -0.82 -6.11 4.07
CA TYR A 18 -0.54 -5.48 2.78
C TYR A 18 -0.03 -6.48 1.74
N ALA A 19 0.88 -7.39 2.14
CA ALA A 19 1.38 -8.46 1.28
C ALA A 19 0.23 -9.34 0.75
N GLN A 20 -0.70 -9.76 1.62
CA GLN A 20 -1.84 -10.57 1.22
C GLN A 20 -2.76 -9.83 0.24
N GLU A 21 -3.06 -8.55 0.52
CA GLU A 21 -3.91 -7.72 -0.33
C GLU A 21 -3.30 -7.55 -1.73
N VAL A 22 -2.01 -7.19 -1.81
CA VAL A 22 -1.36 -6.91 -3.09
C VAL A 22 -1.07 -8.16 -3.89
N THR A 23 -0.71 -9.29 -3.26
CA THR A 23 -0.63 -10.57 -3.97
C THR A 23 -1.95 -10.89 -4.67
N ARG A 24 -3.06 -10.73 -3.97
CA ARG A 24 -4.39 -11.01 -4.52
C ARG A 24 -4.79 -10.03 -5.62
N ILE A 25 -4.46 -8.74 -5.46
CA ILE A 25 -4.70 -7.73 -6.49
C ILE A 25 -3.87 -8.01 -7.75
N ASN A 26 -2.60 -8.38 -7.60
CA ASN A 26 -1.72 -8.74 -8.72
C ASN A 26 -2.24 -9.97 -9.48
N GLU A 27 -2.67 -11.02 -8.77
CA GLU A 27 -3.32 -12.17 -9.41
C GLU A 27 -4.56 -11.76 -10.23
N LEU A 28 -5.34 -10.79 -9.74
CA LEU A 28 -6.50 -10.28 -10.48
C LEU A 28 -6.08 -9.48 -11.72
N ILE A 29 -5.03 -8.67 -11.63
CA ILE A 29 -4.48 -7.88 -12.74
C ILE A 29 -3.94 -8.80 -13.84
N GLU A 30 -3.15 -9.81 -13.49
CA GLU A 30 -2.54 -10.74 -14.44
C GLU A 30 -3.58 -11.52 -15.27
N ASN A 31 -4.76 -11.73 -14.71
CA ASN A 31 -5.86 -12.45 -15.35
C ASN A 31 -6.94 -11.52 -15.93
N GLU A 32 -6.77 -10.20 -15.87
CA GLU A 32 -7.76 -9.24 -16.36
C GLU A 32 -7.58 -8.96 -17.85
N SER A 33 -8.69 -8.87 -18.58
CA SER A 33 -8.72 -8.61 -20.02
C SER A 33 -9.49 -7.34 -20.39
N ASP A 34 -10.25 -6.75 -19.45
CA ASP A 34 -10.89 -5.46 -19.60
C ASP A 34 -9.99 -4.34 -19.09
N ASP A 35 -9.53 -3.48 -20.00
CA ASP A 35 -8.65 -2.34 -19.69
C ASP A 35 -9.23 -1.42 -18.59
N ASN A 36 -10.54 -1.12 -18.62
CA ASN A 36 -11.16 -0.25 -17.61
C ASN A 36 -11.21 -0.92 -16.23
N ARG A 37 -11.29 -2.25 -16.20
CA ARG A 37 -11.28 -3.03 -14.96
C ARG A 37 -9.86 -3.17 -14.44
N CYS A 38 -8.89 -3.34 -15.35
CA CYS A 38 -7.47 -3.35 -15.05
C CYS A 38 -7.02 -2.03 -14.41
N ASP A 39 -7.43 -0.88 -14.97
CA ASP A 39 -7.16 0.45 -14.39
C ASP A 39 -7.67 0.58 -12.96
N LYS A 40 -8.88 0.05 -12.68
CA LYS A 40 -9.46 0.04 -11.33
C LYS A 40 -8.72 -0.90 -10.37
N LEU A 41 -8.13 -1.98 -10.86
CA LEU A 41 -7.31 -2.89 -10.05
C LEU A 41 -5.97 -2.25 -9.69
N TYR A 42 -5.31 -1.56 -10.63
CA TYR A 42 -4.13 -0.74 -10.32
C TYR A 42 -4.45 0.37 -9.32
N LEU A 43 -5.62 1.01 -9.45
CA LEU A 43 -6.10 1.99 -8.49
C LEU A 43 -6.30 1.40 -7.09
N LEU A 44 -6.86 0.19 -7.02
CA LEU A 44 -7.03 -0.56 -5.77
C LEU A 44 -5.67 -0.92 -5.14
N ARG A 45 -4.68 -1.29 -5.95
CA ARG A 45 -3.30 -1.54 -5.52
C ARG A 45 -2.69 -0.29 -4.88
N ALA A 46 -2.81 0.86 -5.55
CA ALA A 46 -2.30 2.13 -5.03
C ALA A 46 -2.96 2.54 -3.69
N ILE A 47 -4.27 2.29 -3.51
CA ILE A 47 -4.94 2.54 -2.23
C ILE A 47 -4.42 1.63 -1.12
N ALA A 48 -4.21 0.34 -1.41
CA ALA A 48 -3.62 -0.59 -0.44
C ALA A 48 -2.22 -0.12 0.01
N THR A 49 -1.43 0.42 -0.92
CA THR A 49 -0.12 1.02 -0.63
C THR A 49 -0.24 2.26 0.26
N ILE A 50 -1.19 3.17 -0.02
CA ILE A 50 -1.45 4.34 0.82
C ILE A 50 -1.87 3.92 2.24
N GLU A 51 -2.76 2.93 2.37
CA GLU A 51 -3.17 2.43 3.69
C GLU A 51 -2.01 1.80 4.46
N HIS A 52 -1.15 1.03 3.78
CA HIS A 52 0.05 0.45 4.40
C HIS A 52 1.00 1.55 4.90
N THR A 53 1.32 2.51 4.04
CA THR A 53 2.22 3.63 4.38
C THR A 53 1.68 4.49 5.53
N GLN A 54 0.36 4.70 5.60
CA GLN A 54 -0.29 5.35 6.76
C GLN A 54 -0.17 4.50 8.05
N ARG A 55 -0.44 3.19 7.98
CA ARG A 55 -0.38 2.28 9.14
C ARG A 55 1.03 2.16 9.72
N VAL A 56 2.06 2.14 8.87
CA VAL A 56 3.46 2.10 9.32
C VAL A 56 4.05 3.49 9.61
N GLY A 57 3.24 4.54 9.48
CA GLY A 57 3.58 5.90 9.90
C GLY A 57 4.40 6.73 8.90
N LEU A 58 4.66 6.24 7.69
CA LEU A 58 5.46 6.93 6.67
C LEU A 58 4.89 8.29 6.26
N LEU A 59 3.57 8.42 6.24
CA LEU A 59 2.89 9.64 5.81
C LEU A 59 2.57 10.61 6.95
N ASN A 60 2.90 10.25 8.20
CA ASN A 60 2.51 11.01 9.40
C ASN A 60 3.58 11.99 9.88
N ASN A 61 4.78 11.98 9.30
CA ASN A 61 5.88 12.87 9.69
C ASN A 61 6.60 13.42 8.46
N GLU A 62 6.39 14.71 8.17
CA GLU A 62 7.10 15.44 7.11
C GLU A 62 8.64 15.52 7.37
N ASP A 63 9.07 15.28 8.61
CA ASP A 63 10.49 15.31 9.04
C ASP A 63 11.02 13.93 9.49
N MET A 64 10.68 12.83 8.79
CA MET A 64 11.35 11.55 9.05
C MET A 64 12.83 11.62 8.63
N SER A 65 13.74 11.45 9.59
CA SER A 65 15.17 11.32 9.28
C SER A 65 15.45 10.09 8.40
N ASP A 66 16.43 10.17 7.50
CA ASP A 66 16.87 9.05 6.65
C ASP A 66 17.15 7.76 7.45
N THR A 67 17.75 7.88 8.64
CA THR A 67 18.02 6.73 9.52
C THR A 67 16.78 6.06 10.10
N HIS A 68 15.66 6.77 10.18
CA HIS A 68 14.36 6.21 10.57
C HIS A 68 13.71 5.50 9.38
N LEU A 69 13.80 6.09 8.19
CA LEU A 69 13.32 5.49 6.94
C LEU A 69 14.06 4.18 6.64
N GLU A 70 15.39 4.15 6.74
CA GLU A 70 16.18 2.93 6.56
C GLU A 70 15.79 1.83 7.56
N ALA A 71 15.61 2.18 8.83
CA ALA A 71 15.19 1.24 9.85
C ALA A 71 13.79 0.68 9.54
N LEU A 72 12.87 1.52 9.06
CA LEU A 72 11.51 1.12 8.68
C LEU A 72 11.53 0.17 7.49
N MET A 73 12.28 0.51 6.45
CA MET A 73 12.45 -0.34 5.27
C MET A 73 13.03 -1.71 5.65
N GLN A 74 14.00 -1.76 6.58
CA GLN A 74 14.54 -3.03 7.06
C GLN A 74 13.50 -3.89 7.78
N GLU A 75 12.63 -3.31 8.61
CA GLU A 75 11.58 -4.07 9.30
C GLU A 75 10.44 -4.50 8.35
N VAL A 76 10.09 -3.66 7.37
CA VAL A 76 9.14 -4.03 6.31
C VAL A 76 9.72 -5.18 5.48
N ASN A 77 10.97 -5.09 5.03
CA ASN A 77 11.60 -6.14 4.22
C ASN A 77 11.81 -7.44 5.00
N ARG A 78 12.00 -7.39 6.32
CA ARG A 78 12.01 -8.60 7.16
C ARG A 78 10.66 -9.30 7.16
N SER A 79 9.57 -8.54 7.14
CA SER A 79 8.19 -9.04 7.17
C SER A 79 7.68 -9.43 5.78
N PHE A 80 8.27 -8.84 4.73
CA PHE A 80 7.91 -9.10 3.34
C PHE A 80 9.18 -9.21 2.46
N PRO A 81 9.92 -10.34 2.56
CA PRO A 81 11.24 -10.48 1.93
C PRO A 81 11.20 -10.70 0.40
N THR A 82 10.03 -11.02 -0.15
CA THR A 82 9.81 -11.24 -1.60
C THR A 82 9.26 -10.00 -2.32
N LYS A 83 9.31 -8.84 -1.66
CA LYS A 83 8.79 -7.59 -2.20
C LYS A 83 9.59 -7.19 -3.44
N ASP A 84 8.90 -6.96 -4.55
CA ASP A 84 9.47 -6.15 -5.62
C ASP A 84 9.43 -4.69 -5.15
N ASP A 85 10.52 -4.23 -4.53
CA ASP A 85 10.61 -2.91 -3.88
C ASP A 85 10.33 -1.75 -4.85
N ALA A 86 10.48 -1.97 -6.16
CA ALA A 86 10.17 -0.99 -7.20
C ALA A 86 8.66 -0.73 -7.35
N GLU A 87 7.82 -1.75 -7.14
CA GLU A 87 6.40 -1.70 -7.47
C GLU A 87 5.56 -0.82 -6.53
N LEU A 88 5.91 -0.75 -5.23
CA LEU A 88 5.10 0.01 -4.26
C LEU A 88 5.11 1.52 -4.50
N PHE A 89 6.29 2.05 -4.80
CA PHE A 89 6.48 3.50 -4.88
C PHE A 89 6.10 4.01 -6.27
N ASP A 90 6.25 3.16 -7.29
CA ASP A 90 5.80 3.46 -8.64
C ASP A 90 4.27 3.58 -8.72
N ASP A 91 3.51 2.74 -8.01
CA ASP A 91 2.03 2.83 -7.98
C ASP A 91 1.53 4.19 -7.49
N ILE A 92 2.16 4.76 -6.47
CA ILE A 92 1.81 6.08 -5.95
C ILE A 92 2.31 7.18 -6.90
N ALA A 93 3.49 7.02 -7.50
CA ALA A 93 4.05 8.00 -8.43
C ALA A 93 3.18 8.21 -9.68
N ILE A 94 2.49 7.15 -10.13
CA ILE A 94 1.65 7.15 -11.34
C ILE A 94 0.31 7.90 -11.16
N LEU A 95 -0.15 8.11 -9.92
CA LEU A 95 -1.42 8.80 -9.68
C LEU A 95 -1.32 10.32 -9.93
N GLU A 96 -2.33 10.89 -10.58
CA GLU A 96 -2.50 12.34 -10.71
C GLU A 96 -2.69 13.00 -9.32
N ASP A 97 -2.28 14.26 -9.16
CA ASP A 97 -2.23 14.94 -7.85
C ASP A 97 -3.61 15.11 -7.19
N ASP A 98 -4.67 15.26 -7.98
CA ASP A 98 -6.05 15.31 -7.54
C ASP A 98 -6.57 13.94 -7.09
N VAL A 99 -6.16 12.88 -7.77
CA VAL A 99 -6.44 11.48 -7.42
C VAL A 99 -5.74 11.12 -6.12
N LYS A 100 -4.48 11.52 -5.95
CA LYS A 100 -3.75 11.44 -4.68
C LYS A 100 -4.49 12.17 -3.57
N ALA A 101 -4.82 13.46 -3.75
CA ALA A 101 -5.52 14.23 -2.72
C ALA A 101 -6.83 13.56 -2.27
N ARG A 102 -7.58 12.95 -3.20
CA ARG A 102 -8.81 12.22 -2.88
C ARG A 102 -8.56 10.99 -2.03
N PHE A 103 -7.61 10.13 -2.41
CA PHE A 103 -7.32 8.91 -1.64
C PHE A 103 -6.69 9.18 -0.29
N PHE A 104 -5.82 10.19 -0.19
CA PHE A 104 -5.23 10.56 1.09
C PHE A 104 -6.28 11.11 2.06
N SER A 105 -7.37 11.71 1.56
CA SER A 105 -8.44 12.24 2.41
C SER A 105 -9.31 11.14 3.05
N ASN A 106 -9.57 10.03 2.36
CA ASN A 106 -10.36 8.91 2.88
C ASN A 106 -10.11 7.60 2.10
N PRO A 107 -8.97 6.93 2.34
CA PRO A 107 -8.58 5.75 1.56
C PRO A 107 -9.54 4.58 1.76
N VAL A 108 -10.05 4.39 2.99
CA VAL A 108 -10.97 3.31 3.35
C VAL A 108 -12.25 3.37 2.52
N LYS A 109 -12.90 4.54 2.46
CA LYS A 109 -14.15 4.73 1.70
C LYS A 109 -13.94 4.49 0.20
N GLU A 110 -12.83 4.98 -0.34
CA GLU A 110 -12.51 4.82 -1.75
C GLU A 110 -12.20 3.35 -2.08
N LYS A 111 -11.51 2.63 -1.20
CA LYS A 111 -11.29 1.18 -1.29
C LYS A 111 -12.60 0.42 -1.33
N GLU A 112 -13.52 0.68 -0.40
CA GLU A 112 -14.85 0.06 -0.35
C GLU A 112 -15.65 0.30 -1.63
N THR A 113 -15.59 1.54 -2.14
CA THR A 113 -16.27 1.92 -3.39
C THR A 113 -15.72 1.15 -4.59
N LEU A 114 -14.40 1.00 -4.67
CA LEU A 114 -13.74 0.25 -5.75
C LEU A 114 -13.99 -1.25 -5.64
N LEU A 115 -13.92 -1.82 -4.44
CA LEU A 115 -14.25 -3.22 -4.21
C LEU A 115 -15.69 -3.54 -4.63
N ALA A 116 -16.65 -2.66 -4.30
CA ALA A 116 -18.03 -2.79 -4.74
C ALA A 116 -18.18 -2.67 -6.27
N ALA A 117 -17.49 -1.71 -6.90
CA ALA A 117 -17.52 -1.53 -8.35
C ALA A 117 -16.86 -2.68 -9.13
N LEU A 118 -15.86 -3.33 -8.53
CA LEU A 118 -15.19 -4.50 -9.06
C LEU A 118 -15.90 -5.82 -8.70
N GLY A 119 -16.81 -5.82 -7.73
CA GLY A 119 -17.44 -7.03 -7.22
C GLY A 119 -16.45 -8.00 -6.56
N ILE A 120 -15.44 -7.47 -5.88
CA ILE A 120 -14.34 -8.23 -5.26
C ILE A 120 -14.41 -8.06 -3.74
N ALA A 121 -14.04 -9.11 -2.99
CA ALA A 121 -13.78 -9.05 -1.56
C ALA A 121 -12.32 -9.42 -1.32
N LEU A 122 -11.55 -8.48 -0.75
CA LEU A 122 -10.15 -8.69 -0.34
C LEU A 122 -10.08 -9.09 1.12
#